data_AF-A0ABD3KHF3-F1
#
_entry.id   AF-A0ABD3KHF3-F1
#
_cell.length_a   1.000
_cell.length_b   1.000
_cell.length_c   1.000
_cell.angle_alpha   90.00
_cell.angle_beta   90.00
_cell.angle_gamma   90.00
#
_symmetry.space_group_name_H-M   'P 1'
#
loop_
_entity.id
_entity.type
_entity.pdbx_description
1 polymer ?
#
loop_
_entity_poly.entity_id
_entity_poly.type
_entity_poly.pdbx_seq_one_letter_code
_entity_poly.pdbx_strand_id
1 'polypeptide(L)' 'MAGSESKDRERGGATMAAGVIAGLSSGRKNMKAPGRDARIFRDEFAKDPAGYFRDLRK' A
#
# COMPACT_ATOMS: atom_id res chain seq x y z
N MET A 1 28.69 -44.33 4.12
CA MET A 1 27.56 -43.57 3.55
C MET A 1 27.14 -42.53 4.58
N ALA A 2 27.30 -41.25 4.21
CA ALA A 2 26.79 -40.00 4.78
C ALA A 2 26.53 -39.91 6.31
N GLY A 3 27.42 -39.18 6.99
CA GLY A 3 27.06 -38.39 8.16
C GLY A 3 26.56 -36.99 7.77
N SER A 4 26.00 -36.30 8.79
CA SER A 4 25.50 -34.91 8.86
C SER A 4 24.25 -34.59 8.01
N GLU A 5 23.26 -33.82 8.46
CA GLU A 5 23.25 -32.73 9.44
C GLU A 5 21.79 -32.43 9.86
N SER A 6 21.53 -32.37 11.18
CA SER A 6 20.30 -31.82 11.73
C SER A 6 20.45 -30.30 11.83
N LYS A 7 19.50 -29.55 11.26
CA LYS A 7 19.45 -28.09 11.41
C LYS A 7 18.08 -27.66 11.95
N ASP A 8 17.92 -27.86 13.25
CA ASP A 8 17.00 -27.08 14.07
C ASP A 8 17.40 -25.60 14.06
N ARG A 9 16.41 -24.74 13.78
CA ARG A 9 16.20 -23.34 14.21
C ARG A 9 15.69 -22.49 13.04
N GLU A 10 14.44 -22.06 13.11
CA GLU A 10 14.17 -20.67 13.50
C GLU A 10 12.72 -20.53 13.96
N ARG A 11 12.55 -20.05 15.19
CA ARG A 11 11.30 -19.47 15.66
C ARG A 11 11.15 -18.14 14.96
N GLY A 12 10.16 -18.01 14.09
CA GLY A 12 9.73 -16.72 13.54
C GLY A 12 8.22 -16.68 13.53
N GLY A 13 7.63 -16.07 14.57
CA GLY A 13 6.19 -15.83 14.63
C GLY A 13 5.78 -14.91 13.48
N ALA A 14 5.00 -15.43 12.53
CA ALA A 14 4.34 -14.61 11.53
C ALA A 14 3.03 -14.09 12.13
N THR A 15 3.08 -12.94 12.77
CA THR A 15 1.90 -12.14 13.10
C THR A 15 1.18 -11.83 11.80
N MET A 16 0.05 -12.50 11.54
CA MET A 16 -0.83 -12.18 10.42
C MET A 16 -1.53 -10.85 10.68
N ALA A 17 -0.85 -9.75 10.37
CA ALA A 17 -1.47 -8.45 10.16
C ALA A 17 -1.49 -8.17 8.65
N ALA A 18 -2.32 -8.91 7.92
CA ALA A 18 -2.60 -8.62 6.51
C ALA A 18 -4.00 -8.00 6.37
N GLY A 19 -4.26 -6.96 7.17
CA GLY A 19 -5.40 -6.09 6.96
C GLY A 19 -5.04 -4.99 5.96
N VAL A 20 -5.12 -5.26 4.65
CA VAL A 20 -5.63 -4.31 3.64
C VAL A 20 -6.05 -5.09 2.39
N ILE A 21 -7.35 -5.35 2.24
CA ILE A 21 -7.93 -5.76 0.95
C ILE A 21 -8.17 -4.44 0.20
N ALA A 22 -7.23 -4.00 -0.64
CA ALA A 22 -7.45 -2.83 -1.48
C ALA A 22 -7.00 -3.12 -2.92
N GLY A 23 -7.95 -3.55 -3.74
CA GLY A 23 -7.73 -3.56 -5.19
C GLY A 23 -8.66 -4.46 -6.00
N LEU A 24 -9.96 -4.52 -5.70
CA LEU A 24 -10.91 -5.01 -6.71
C LEU A 24 -11.12 -3.94 -7.79
N SER A 25 -10.81 -4.32 -9.02
CA SER A 25 -11.43 -3.90 -10.29
C SER A 25 -11.66 -2.41 -10.60
N SER A 26 -10.78 -1.85 -11.43
CA SER A 26 -11.05 -1.03 -12.63
C SER A 26 -9.77 -0.25 -12.94
N GLY A 27 -9.33 -0.25 -14.21
CA GLY A 27 -7.99 0.22 -14.65
C GLY A 27 -7.67 1.71 -14.46
N ARG A 28 -8.35 2.43 -13.56
CA ARG A 28 -8.01 3.80 -13.20
C ARG A 28 -6.80 3.82 -12.27
N LYS A 29 -5.77 4.54 -12.69
CA LYS A 29 -4.54 4.73 -11.92
C LYS A 29 -4.82 5.61 -10.72
N ASN A 30 -4.59 5.08 -9.53
CA ASN A 30 -4.59 5.82 -8.29
C ASN A 30 -3.16 6.18 -7.86
N MET A 31 -3.02 7.21 -7.02
CA MET A 31 -1.74 7.64 -6.46
C MET A 31 -1.90 8.03 -4.98
N LYS A 32 -0.77 8.10 -4.25
CA LYS A 32 -0.76 8.68 -2.91
C LYS A 32 -1.07 10.17 -3.01
N ALA A 33 -1.99 10.63 -2.18
CA ALA A 33 -2.50 11.99 -2.21
C ALA A 33 -1.45 12.97 -1.66
N PRO A 34 -1.06 14.03 -2.40
CA PRO A 34 -0.08 14.99 -1.90
C PRO A 34 -0.59 15.72 -0.65
N GLY A 35 0.12 15.61 0.47
CA GLY A 35 -0.25 16.29 1.73
C GLY A 35 -1.40 15.66 2.50
N ARG A 36 -1.82 14.43 2.16
CA ARG A 36 -2.77 13.63 2.94
C ARG A 36 -2.39 12.16 2.89
N ASP A 37 -2.56 11.41 3.98
CA ASP A 37 -2.36 9.95 3.99
C ASP A 37 -3.56 9.18 3.42
N ALA A 38 -4.00 9.57 2.21
CA ALA A 38 -5.05 8.92 1.45
C ALA A 38 -4.56 8.53 0.05
N ARG A 39 -5.32 7.68 -0.65
CA ARG A 39 -5.13 7.41 -2.08
C ARG A 39 -6.22 8.12 -2.88
N ILE A 40 -5.82 8.82 -3.94
CA ILE A 40 -6.72 9.56 -4.84
C ILE A 40 -6.54 9.05 -6.28
N PHE A 41 -7.54 9.31 -7.11
CA PHE A 41 -7.48 9.04 -8.54
C PHE A 41 -6.55 10.06 -9.21
N ARG A 42 -5.59 9.55 -10.01
CA ARG A 42 -4.60 10.40 -10.69
C ARG A 42 -5.26 11.34 -11.69
N ASP A 43 -6.27 10.85 -12.39
CA ASP A 43 -7.08 11.58 -13.37
C ASP A 43 -7.85 12.75 -12.73
N GLU A 44 -8.45 12.53 -11.57
CA GLU A 44 -9.17 13.58 -10.83
C GLU A 44 -8.23 14.68 -10.34
N PHE A 45 -7.08 14.30 -9.77
CA PHE A 45 -6.04 15.25 -9.37
C PHE A 45 -5.47 16.04 -10.56
N ALA A 46 -5.30 15.40 -11.72
CA ALA A 46 -4.79 16.07 -12.91
C ALA A 46 -5.79 17.06 -13.52
N LYS A 47 -7.09 16.82 -13.33
CA LYS A 47 -8.16 17.72 -13.82
C LYS A 47 -8.18 19.04 -13.06
N ASP A 48 -8.03 19.00 -11.74
CA ASP A 48 -8.02 20.20 -10.90
C ASP A 48 -7.06 20.08 -9.70
N PRO A 49 -5.74 20.26 -9.94
CA PRO A 49 -4.77 20.22 -8.86
C PRO A 49 -4.91 21.43 -7.92
N ALA A 50 -5.36 22.58 -8.43
CA ALA A 50 -5.52 23.78 -7.64
C ALA A 50 -6.66 23.64 -6.63
N GLY A 51 -7.82 23.13 -7.06
CA GLY A 51 -8.96 22.83 -6.19
C GLY A 51 -8.59 21.83 -5.10
N TYR A 52 -7.88 20.75 -5.45
CA TYR A 52 -7.39 19.78 -4.48
C TYR A 52 -6.59 20.44 -3.34
N PHE A 53 -5.61 21.30 -3.66
CA PHE A 53 -4.81 21.98 -2.63
C PHE A 53 -5.57 23.09 -1.90
N ARG A 54 -6.63 23.66 -2.48
CA ARG A 54 -7.50 24.63 -1.78
C ARG A 54 -8.35 23.94 -0.73
N ASP A 55 -8.89 22.77 -1.05
CA ASP A 55 -9.62 21.94 -0.09
C ASP A 55 -8.71 21.33 0.96
N LEU A 56 -7.44 21.05 0.63
CA LEU A 56 -6.46 20.55 1.59
C LEU A 56 -6.10 21.58 2.69
N ARG A 57 -6.30 22.88 2.42
CA ARG A 57 -5.97 23.97 3.37
C ARG A 57 -7.14 24.36 4.28
N LYS A 58 -8.32 23.78 4.05
CA LYS A 58 -9.48 23.96 4.93
C LYS A 58 -9.40 22.95 6.06
#